data_AF-A0A9E1V495-F1
#
_entry.id   AF-A0A9E1V495-F1
#
_cell.length_a   1.000
_cell.length_b   1.000
_cell.length_c   1.000
_cell.angle_alpha   90.00
_cell.angle_beta   90.00
_cell.angle_gamma   90.00
#
_symmetry.space_group_name_H-M   'P 1'
#
loop_
_entity.id
_entity.type
_entity.pdbx_description
1 polymer ?
#
loop_
_entity_poly.entity_id
_entity_poly.type
_entity_poly.pdbx_seq_one_letter_code
_entity_poly.pdbx_strand_id
1 'polypeptide(L)' 'MTVTAEQVLKSALVLSPVDRAELIERLFRSFDSANDCSADVAWAHEVESRIDAYDAGKIEASSAEDVLARIGRR' A
#
# COMPACT_ATOMS: atom_id res chain seq x y z
N MET A 1 -13.33 17.17 -6.01
CA MET A 1 -12.49 17.35 -4.81
C MET A 1 -13.08 18.49 -4.00
N THR A 2 -12.73 18.66 -2.72
CA THR A 2 -13.12 19.87 -1.99
C THR A 2 -12.29 21.06 -2.47
N VAL A 3 -12.79 22.29 -2.33
CA VAL A 3 -12.04 23.51 -2.67
C VAL A 3 -10.67 23.52 -1.99
N THR A 4 -10.61 23.10 -0.72
CA THR A 4 -9.37 22.95 0.03
C THR A 4 -8.42 21.94 -0.61
N ALA A 5 -8.91 20.76 -0.99
CA ALA A 5 -8.06 19.74 -1.62
C ALA A 5 -7.50 20.20 -2.97
N GLU A 6 -8.26 20.97 -3.75
CA GLU A 6 -7.79 21.56 -5.01
C GLU A 6 -6.71 22.63 -4.80
N GLN A 7 -6.86 23.46 -3.78
CA GLN A 7 -5.85 24.47 -3.40
C GLN A 7 -4.54 23.82 -2.92
N VAL A 8 -4.64 22.75 -2.13
CA VAL A 8 -3.47 21.96 -1.69
C VAL A 8 -2.78 21.32 -2.89
N LEU A 9 -3.54 20.70 -3.80
CA LEU A 9 -2.96 20.10 -5.01
C LEU A 9 -2.24 21.14 -5.87
N LYS A 10 -2.86 22.30 -6.11
CA LYS A 10 -2.24 23.39 -6.89
C LYS A 10 -0.92 23.84 -6.28
N SER A 11 -0.87 23.95 -4.95
CA SER A 11 0.33 24.35 -4.21
C SER A 11 1.40 23.26 -4.23
N ALA A 12 1.02 21.98 -4.14
CA ALA A 12 1.94 20.85 -4.18
C ALA A 12 2.61 20.68 -5.56
N LEU A 13 1.89 20.98 -6.65
CA LEU A 13 2.41 20.80 -8.01
C LEU A 13 3.50 21.81 -8.41
N VAL A 14 3.63 22.94 -7.70
CA VAL A 14 4.71 23.92 -7.92
C VAL A 14 5.95 23.67 -7.07
N LEU A 15 5.88 22.72 -6.12
CA LEU A 15 7.01 22.34 -5.29
C LEU A 15 8.11 21.65 -6.10
N SER A 16 9.33 21.70 -5.57
CA SER A 16 10.43 20.87 -6.06
C SER A 16 10.06 19.38 -6.00
N PRO A 17 10.66 18.51 -6.83
CA PRO A 17 10.40 17.08 -6.76
C PRO A 17 10.63 16.47 -5.37
N VAL A 18 11.64 16.97 -4.63
CA VAL A 18 11.99 16.48 -3.29
C VAL A 18 10.91 16.85 -2.27
N ASP A 19 10.52 18.12 -2.21
CA ASP A 19 9.48 18.58 -1.27
C ASP A 19 8.13 17.93 -1.57
N ARG A 20 7.85 17.67 -2.85
CA ARG A 20 6.64 16.96 -3.27
C ARG A 20 6.64 15.52 -2.79
N ALA A 21 7.77 14.81 -2.90
CA ALA A 21 7.92 13.45 -2.41
C ALA A 21 7.73 13.40 -0.88
N GLU A 22 8.34 14.33 -0.15
CA GLU A 22 8.18 14.44 1.31
C GLU A 22 6.71 14.69 1.69
N LEU A 23 6.02 15.60 0.98
CA LEU A 23 4.61 15.88 1.23
C LEU A 23 3.73 14.65 0.97
N ILE A 24 3.98 13.93 -0.13
CA ILE A 24 3.26 12.67 -0.44
C ILE A 24 3.46 11.67 0.69
N GLU A 25 4.68 11.47 1.17
CA GLU A 25 4.96 10.52 2.24
C GLU A 25 4.25 10.90 3.55
N ARG A 26 4.29 12.18 3.93
CA ARG A 26 3.62 12.65 5.15
C ARG A 26 2.10 12.52 5.07
N LEU A 27 1.52 12.81 3.91
CA LEU A 27 0.08 12.60 3.67
C LEU A 27 -0.27 11.12 3.71
N PHE A 28 0.56 10.27 3.10
CA PHE A 28 0.35 8.83 3.11
C PHE A 28 0.38 8.25 4.52
N ARG A 29 1.39 8.61 5.33
CA ARG A 29 1.50 8.22 6.75
C ARG A 29 0.34 8.70 7.62
N SER A 30 -0.39 9.75 7.21
CA SER A 30 -1.55 10.21 7.97
C SER A 30 -2.69 9.20 7.99
N PHE A 31 -2.75 8.30 7.00
CA PHE A 31 -3.71 7.19 6.97
C PHE A 31 -3.39 6.09 7.99
N ASP A 32 -2.13 5.97 8.43
CA ASP A 32 -1.70 4.98 9.43
C ASP A 32 -2.05 5.39 10.88
N SER A 33 -2.65 6.57 11.09
CA SER A 33 -2.96 7.09 12.43
C SER A 33 -4.00 6.27 13.21
N ALA A 34 -4.59 5.25 12.58
CA ALA A 34 -5.46 4.26 13.18
C ALA A 34 -4.99 2.82 12.89
N ASN A 35 -3.69 2.56 12.81
CA ASN A 35 -3.19 1.19 12.75
C ASN A 35 -3.68 0.42 13.98
N ASP A 36 -4.71 -0.36 13.76
CA ASP A 36 -5.13 -1.42 14.63
C ASP A 36 -3.96 -2.41 14.63
N CYS A 37 -3.04 -2.28 15.61
CA CYS A 37 -1.85 -3.13 15.72
C CYS A 37 -2.19 -4.63 15.63
N SER A 38 -3.45 -5.00 15.92
CA SER A 38 -3.95 -6.35 15.74
C SER A 38 -3.96 -6.81 14.27
N ALA A 39 -4.29 -5.93 13.32
CA ALA A 39 -4.26 -6.22 11.89
C ALA A 39 -2.82 -6.42 11.40
N ASP A 40 -1.87 -5.58 11.84
CA ASP A 40 -0.46 -5.72 11.48
C ASP A 40 0.13 -7.04 12.00
N VAL A 41 -0.19 -7.41 13.26
CA VAL A 41 0.23 -8.68 13.86
C VAL A 41 -0.40 -9.88 13.14
N ALA A 42 -1.71 -9.81 12.82
CA ALA A 42 -2.39 -10.87 12.10
C ALA A 42 -1.83 -11.03 10.67
N TRP A 43 -1.51 -9.93 9.99
CA TRP A 43 -0.87 -9.94 8.68
C TRP A 43 0.52 -10.55 8.73
N ALA A 44 1.35 -10.17 9.71
CA ALA A 44 2.68 -10.75 9.87
C ALA A 44 2.59 -12.28 10.05
N HIS A 45 1.69 -12.75 10.93
CA HIS A 45 1.49 -14.19 11.13
C HIS A 45 0.99 -14.91 9.87
N GLU A 46 0.03 -14.34 9.14
CA GLU A 46 -0.48 -14.93 7.90
C GLU A 46 0.61 -15.01 6.81
N VAL A 47 1.43 -13.98 6.68
CA VAL A 47 2.53 -13.96 5.69
C VAL A 47 3.54 -15.07 5.98
N GLU A 48 4.01 -15.18 7.23
CA GLU A 48 4.94 -16.24 7.63
C GLU A 48 4.33 -17.63 7.41
N SER A 49 3.08 -17.83 7.84
CA SER A 49 2.33 -19.08 7.63
C SER A 49 2.24 -19.48 6.15
N ARG A 50 2.04 -18.51 5.25
CA ARG A 50 1.98 -18.76 3.79
C ARG A 50 3.35 -19.10 3.20
N ILE A 51 4.41 -18.45 3.65
CA ILE A 51 5.78 -18.75 3.22
C ILE A 51 6.12 -20.19 3.64
N ASP A 52 5.90 -20.54 4.91
CA ASP A 52 6.13 -21.89 5.43
C ASP A 52 5.34 -22.95 4.65
N ALA A 53 4.07 -22.68 4.32
CA ALA A 53 3.25 -23.58 3.54
C ALA A 53 3.76 -23.75 2.10
N TYR A 54 4.25 -22.68 1.47
CA TYR A 54 4.80 -22.72 0.12
C TYR A 54 6.13 -23.49 0.10
N ASP A 55 7.03 -23.20 1.04
CA ASP A 55 8.32 -23.89 1.16
C ASP A 55 8.16 -25.37 1.48
N ALA A 56 7.12 -25.72 2.25
CA ALA A 56 6.73 -27.11 2.51
C ALA A 56 5.98 -27.79 1.34
N GLY A 57 5.73 -27.09 0.22
CA GLY A 57 5.02 -27.60 -0.96
C GLY A 57 3.51 -27.84 -0.74
N LYS A 58 2.92 -27.24 0.30
CA LYS A 58 1.49 -27.38 0.63
C LYS A 58 0.59 -26.45 -0.19
N ILE A 59 1.16 -25.38 -0.74
CA ILE A 59 0.46 -24.43 -1.62
C ILE A 59 1.33 -24.10 -2.83
N GLU A 60 0.69 -23.70 -3.93
CA GLU A 60 1.36 -23.27 -5.16
C GLU A 60 1.33 -21.75 -5.30
N ALA A 61 2.35 -21.19 -5.95
CA ALA A 61 2.41 -19.78 -6.29
C ALA A 61 1.83 -19.52 -7.69
N SER A 62 1.16 -18.38 -7.86
CA SER A 62 0.81 -17.85 -9.18
C SER A 62 1.90 -16.91 -9.67
N SER A 63 2.08 -16.81 -11.00
CA SER A 63 2.97 -15.79 -11.56
C SER A 63 2.42 -14.38 -11.28
N ALA A 64 3.31 -13.38 -11.24
CA ALA A 64 2.90 -11.99 -11.08
C ALA A 64 1.96 -11.53 -12.21
N GLU A 65 2.22 -11.96 -13.45
CA GLU A 65 1.36 -11.72 -14.62
C GLU A 65 -0.07 -12.20 -14.37
N ASP A 66 -0.25 -13.44 -13.91
CA ASP A 66 -1.57 -14.04 -13.68
C ASP A 66 -2.35 -13.29 -12.60
N VAL A 67 -1.65 -12.87 -11.53
CA VAL A 67 -2.24 -12.10 -10.44
C VAL A 67 -2.70 -10.73 -10.94
N LEU A 68 -1.86 -10.00 -11.66
CA LEU A 68 -2.19 -8.68 -12.22
C LEU A 68 -3.34 -8.77 -13.21
N ALA A 69 -3.33 -9.78 -14.10
CA ALA A 69 -4.40 -10.02 -15.04
C ALA A 69 -5.75 -10.28 -14.35
N ARG A 70 -5.75 -10.97 -13.19
CA ARG A 70 -6.97 -11.19 -12.39
C ARG A 70 -7.48 -9.93 -11.71
N ILE A 71 -6.57 -9.09 -11.19
CA ILE A 71 -6.93 -7.83 -10.51
C ILE A 71 -7.48 -6.82 -11.51
N GLY A 72 -6.86 -6.67 -12.68
CA GLY A 72 -7.28 -5.72 -13.71
C GLY A 72 -8.62 -6.06 -14.40
N ARG A 73 -9.23 -7.22 -14.10
CA ARG A 73 -10.58 -7.60 -14.54
C ARG A 73 -11.68 -7.19 -13.56
N ARG A 74 -11.33 -6.68 -12.38
CA ARG A 74 -12.26 -6.17 -11.36
C ARG A 74 -12.46 -4.67 -11.54
#